data_AF-A0A7S0ESD1-F1
#
_entry.id   AF-A0A7S0ESD1-F1
#
_cell.length_a   1.000
_cell.length_b   1.000
_cell.length_c   1.000
_cell.angle_alpha   90.00
_cell.angle_beta   90.00
_cell.angle_gamma   90.00
#
_symmetry.space_group_name_H-M   'P 1'
#
loop_
_entity.id
_entity.type
_entity.pdbx_description
1 polymer ?
#
loop_
_entity_poly.entity_id
_entity_poly.type
_entity_poly.pdbx_seq_one_letter_code
_entity_poly.pdbx_strand_id
1 'polypeptide(L)'
;RDQSERTDPAHERTSDSCFQLMTDNRNTLEWPSIDQFHREVCFRINRFLTVAEAAATVIQRAHRHQARDGERSDFHGGFRSSVHSWLLRSAVTTCEKLDGTNVGKLDDGTLLGRRMVIEPTANSYQRCDLSALRGYHTESVLSELVALGGTAAPLRAALYGELCCNGGLYSYQRDGLAKSWQVFGALLEFENETSAQIYAREACAVGHICDTGEGTLVRVCNSRAFGEVVQRHGVPAVAAEAHVSLCTAVARWQEWMVGEHGEGLVLAVDTGEGRADLFKWKISREPQPSIFKSDGLMALVAELRAGTDGKACLIDREIHEMLASLLAVATHPDSTTLLPVPAKISKQTKGTPTSRLVVDDAMVQAAIASALTKFDDLEASFATHGQGGIASLVERLTAEVLCDADLVLPVEEEARKAATRQVSSSVLKRVGMAFGAWRRGMGG
;
A
#
# COMPACT_ATOMS: atom_id res chain seq x y z
N ARG A 1 -70.55 -6.61 -36.70
CA ARG A 1 -70.74 -5.81 -35.47
C ARG A 1 -70.27 -6.69 -34.32
N ASP A 2 -68.99 -6.61 -33.98
CA ASP A 2 -68.48 -6.94 -32.66
C ASP A 2 -67.10 -6.30 -32.56
N GLN A 3 -66.96 -5.34 -31.65
CA GLN A 3 -65.76 -4.57 -31.38
C GLN A 3 -65.14 -5.13 -30.10
N SER A 4 -63.91 -5.63 -30.18
CA SER A 4 -63.06 -5.86 -29.01
C SER A 4 -61.90 -4.85 -29.06
N GLU A 5 -62.02 -3.79 -28.28
CA GLU A 5 -60.94 -2.84 -27.99
C GLU A 5 -59.89 -3.53 -27.10
N ARG A 6 -58.65 -3.60 -27.59
CA ARG A 6 -57.47 -3.87 -26.78
C ARG A 6 -56.80 -2.54 -26.47
N THR A 7 -56.69 -2.23 -25.19
CA THR A 7 -55.89 -1.13 -24.66
C THR A 7 -54.47 -1.62 -24.38
N ASP A 8 -53.49 -0.99 -25.03
CA ASP A 8 -52.05 -1.16 -24.74
C ASP A 8 -51.66 -0.32 -23.51
N PRO A 9 -50.99 -0.90 -22.49
CA PRO A 9 -50.38 -0.13 -21.43
C PRO A 9 -48.95 0.24 -21.84
N ALA A 10 -48.80 1.42 -22.45
CA ALA A 10 -47.51 2.10 -22.56
C ALA A 10 -47.37 3.10 -21.41
N HIS A 11 -46.20 3.05 -20.77
CA HIS A 11 -45.64 3.96 -19.73
C HIS A 11 -45.58 3.41 -18.31
N GLU A 12 -44.43 2.83 -17.96
CA GLU A 12 -43.74 3.03 -16.67
C GLU A 12 -42.41 2.24 -16.66
N ARG A 13 -41.36 2.77 -17.32
CA ARG A 13 -39.95 2.33 -17.14
C ARG A 13 -39.00 3.46 -17.53
N THR A 14 -38.81 4.45 -16.66
CA THR A 14 -37.77 5.48 -16.86
C THR A 14 -36.98 5.85 -15.60
N SER A 15 -37.17 5.19 -14.45
CA SER A 15 -36.43 5.51 -13.22
C SER A 15 -35.20 4.63 -12.95
N ASP A 16 -35.09 3.42 -13.52
CA ASP A 16 -33.96 2.50 -13.22
C ASP A 16 -32.68 2.80 -14.03
N SER A 17 -32.78 3.57 -15.12
CA SER A 17 -31.64 3.87 -15.99
C SER A 17 -30.61 4.84 -15.38
N CYS A 18 -30.99 5.63 -14.37
CA CYS A 18 -30.10 6.65 -13.82
C CYS A 18 -29.14 6.09 -12.75
N PHE A 19 -29.58 5.06 -12.01
CA PHE A 19 -28.74 4.40 -11.00
C PHE A 19 -27.69 3.46 -11.62
N GLN A 20 -27.94 2.93 -12.82
CA GLN A 20 -27.03 1.99 -13.49
C GLN A 20 -25.81 2.67 -14.12
N LEU A 21 -25.88 3.98 -14.41
CA LEU A 21 -24.75 4.75 -14.97
C LEU A 21 -23.72 5.19 -13.91
N MET A 22 -24.08 5.22 -12.62
CA MET A 22 -23.12 5.61 -11.57
C MET A 22 -22.25 4.45 -11.09
N THR A 23 -22.63 3.21 -11.36
CA THR A 23 -21.82 2.02 -11.01
C THR A 23 -20.68 1.73 -11.99
N ASP A 24 -20.69 2.32 -13.19
CA ASP A 24 -19.75 1.99 -14.28
C ASP A 24 -18.36 2.66 -14.14
N ASN A 25 -18.18 3.59 -13.21
CA ASN A 25 -16.90 4.30 -13.05
C ASN A 25 -15.96 3.66 -12.02
N ARG A 26 -16.28 2.49 -11.47
CA ARG A 26 -15.39 1.82 -10.51
C ARG A 26 -14.26 1.11 -11.24
N ASN A 27 -13.04 1.25 -10.71
CA ASN A 27 -11.94 0.40 -11.13
C ASN A 27 -12.19 -1.01 -10.57
N THR A 28 -12.48 -1.95 -11.47
CA THR A 28 -12.72 -3.36 -11.13
C THR A 28 -11.43 -4.16 -10.94
N LEU A 29 -10.26 -3.59 -11.29
CA LEU A 29 -8.97 -4.17 -10.96
C LEU A 29 -8.51 -3.64 -9.61
N GLU A 30 -8.45 -4.52 -8.61
CA GLU A 30 -7.89 -4.18 -7.32
C GLU A 30 -6.36 -4.12 -7.40
N TRP A 31 -5.80 -2.94 -7.08
CA TRP A 31 -4.35 -2.81 -6.97
C TRP A 31 -3.82 -3.62 -5.79
N PRO A 32 -2.58 -4.15 -5.88
CA PRO A 32 -1.92 -4.85 -4.79
C PRO A 32 -2.07 -4.16 -3.45
N SER A 33 -2.57 -4.89 -2.44
CA SER A 33 -2.20 -4.57 -1.07
C SER A 33 -0.72 -4.90 -0.88
N ILE A 34 0.01 -4.00 -0.22
CA ILE A 34 1.43 -4.18 0.07
C ILE A 34 1.60 -4.09 1.59
N ASP A 35 2.06 -5.19 2.18
CA ASP A 35 2.19 -5.35 3.62
C ASP A 35 3.45 -4.69 4.18
N GLN A 36 3.44 -4.37 5.46
CA GLN A 36 4.60 -3.76 6.12
C GLN A 36 5.68 -4.81 6.38
N PHE A 37 6.87 -4.63 5.80
CA PHE A 37 7.93 -5.63 5.82
C PHE A 37 8.34 -6.03 7.25
N HIS A 38 8.58 -5.06 8.13
CA HIS A 38 9.00 -5.34 9.50
C HIS A 38 7.94 -6.09 10.30
N ARG A 39 6.64 -5.86 10.02
CA ARG A 39 5.55 -6.58 10.72
C ARG A 39 5.58 -8.06 10.37
N GLU A 40 5.77 -8.38 9.10
CA GLU A 40 5.84 -9.77 8.64
C GLU A 40 7.08 -10.48 9.21
N VAL A 41 8.24 -9.81 9.20
CA VAL A 41 9.46 -10.33 9.82
C VAL A 41 9.24 -10.62 11.31
N CYS A 42 8.68 -9.66 12.06
CA CYS A 42 8.41 -9.84 13.49
C CYS A 42 7.42 -10.98 13.73
N PHE A 43 6.34 -11.05 12.95
CA PHE A 43 5.34 -12.10 13.06
C PHE A 43 5.96 -13.49 12.88
N ARG A 44 6.74 -13.70 11.81
CA ARG A 44 7.36 -15.00 11.52
C ARG A 44 8.37 -15.42 12.59
N ILE A 45 9.21 -14.50 13.06
CA ILE A 45 10.21 -14.79 14.09
C ILE A 45 9.54 -15.06 15.44
N ASN A 46 8.59 -14.22 15.87
CA ASN A 46 7.84 -14.44 17.12
C ASN A 46 7.12 -15.79 17.10
N ARG A 47 6.46 -16.13 15.99
CA ARG A 47 5.81 -17.44 15.81
C ARG A 47 6.82 -18.58 15.97
N PHE A 48 8.01 -18.48 15.39
CA PHE A 48 9.06 -19.47 15.57
C PHE A 48 9.51 -19.57 17.04
N LEU A 49 9.75 -18.45 17.72
CA LEU A 49 10.18 -18.43 19.12
C LEU A 49 9.13 -19.06 20.06
N THR A 50 7.84 -18.79 19.83
CA THR A 50 6.74 -19.43 20.57
C THR A 50 6.74 -20.95 20.39
N VAL A 51 6.92 -21.44 19.15
CA VAL A 51 6.99 -22.89 18.89
C VAL A 51 8.24 -23.51 19.52
N ALA A 52 9.38 -22.83 19.46
CA ALA A 52 10.62 -23.30 20.07
C ALA A 52 10.50 -23.47 21.60
N GLU A 53 9.82 -22.53 22.27
CA GLU A 53 9.55 -22.61 23.70
C GLU A 53 8.60 -23.74 24.08
N ALA A 54 7.54 -23.92 23.31
CA ALA A 54 6.61 -25.03 23.51
C ALA A 54 7.33 -26.37 23.30
N ALA A 55 8.21 -26.48 22.29
CA ALA A 55 9.02 -27.67 22.04
C ALA A 55 10.01 -27.94 23.19
N ALA A 56 10.70 -26.91 23.69
CA ALA A 56 11.58 -27.03 24.86
C ALA A 56 10.83 -27.56 26.09
N THR A 57 9.60 -27.08 26.33
CA THR A 57 8.74 -27.55 27.42
C THR A 57 8.42 -29.04 27.28
N VAL A 58 8.05 -29.48 26.07
CA VAL A 58 7.75 -30.90 25.80
C VAL A 58 8.99 -31.77 26.00
N ILE A 59 10.15 -31.36 25.48
CA ILE A 59 11.42 -32.08 25.63
C ILE A 59 11.80 -32.20 27.11
N GLN A 60 11.70 -31.11 27.88
CA GLN A 60 12.01 -31.12 29.31
C GLN A 60 11.09 -32.05 30.10
N ARG A 61 9.78 -32.08 29.77
CA ARG A 61 8.83 -33.01 30.41
C ARG A 61 9.13 -34.46 30.08
N ALA A 62 9.40 -34.76 28.81
CA ALA A 62 9.77 -36.10 28.36
C ALA A 62 11.04 -36.59 29.07
N HIS A 63 12.06 -35.72 29.17
CA HIS A 63 13.30 -36.03 29.89
C HIS A 63 13.08 -36.31 31.39
N ARG A 64 12.09 -35.68 32.02
CA ARG A 64 11.74 -35.94 33.44
C ARG A 64 10.89 -37.20 33.65
N HIS A 65 10.70 -38.03 32.62
CA HIS A 65 9.78 -39.17 32.62
C HIS A 65 8.34 -38.81 33.02
N GLN A 66 7.93 -37.56 32.81
CA GLN A 66 6.55 -37.08 33.05
C GLN A 66 5.72 -37.09 31.77
N ALA A 67 6.00 -38.02 30.85
CA ALA A 67 5.18 -38.17 29.66
C ALA A 67 3.79 -38.64 30.10
N ARG A 68 2.75 -37.87 29.78
CA ARG A 68 1.37 -38.36 29.87
C ARG A 68 1.22 -39.50 28.87
N ASP A 69 0.82 -40.67 29.35
CA ASP A 69 0.34 -41.73 28.47
C ASP A 69 -0.85 -41.19 27.66
N GLY A 70 -0.68 -41.02 26.35
CA GLY A 70 -1.78 -40.85 25.40
C GLY A 70 -1.90 -39.53 24.64
N GLU A 71 -1.15 -38.47 24.96
CA GLU A 71 -1.17 -37.22 24.17
C GLU A 71 -0.06 -37.26 23.09
N ARG A 72 -0.44 -37.56 21.84
CA ARG A 72 0.43 -37.33 20.69
C ARG A 72 0.64 -35.82 20.54
N SER A 73 1.88 -35.39 20.74
CA SER A 73 2.33 -34.03 20.40
C SER A 73 2.15 -33.81 18.88
N ASP A 74 1.41 -32.76 18.53
CA ASP A 74 1.13 -32.29 17.16
C ASP A 74 2.21 -31.33 16.64
N PHE A 75 3.41 -31.38 17.21
CA PHE A 75 4.52 -30.53 16.80
C PHE A 75 4.99 -30.91 15.40
N HIS A 76 4.49 -30.17 14.41
CA HIS A 76 5.09 -30.13 13.10
C HIS A 76 6.43 -29.38 13.20
N GLY A 77 7.54 -30.11 13.04
CA GLY A 77 8.87 -29.49 12.93
C GLY A 77 8.97 -28.59 11.69
N GLY A 78 10.02 -27.76 11.63
CA GLY A 78 10.38 -27.01 10.39
C GLY A 78 10.19 -25.49 10.43
N PHE A 79 9.63 -24.92 11.51
CA PHE A 79 9.48 -23.46 11.63
C PHE A 79 10.81 -22.70 11.54
N ARG A 80 11.89 -23.24 12.13
CA ARG A 80 13.25 -22.68 11.98
C ARG A 80 13.66 -22.62 10.51
N SER A 81 13.68 -23.77 9.85
CA SER A 81 14.07 -23.88 8.44
C SER A 81 13.21 -23.01 7.52
N SER A 82 11.91 -22.89 7.79
CA SER A 82 11.01 -22.03 7.02
C SER A 82 11.37 -20.55 7.18
N VAL A 83 11.56 -20.05 8.41
CA VAL A 83 11.97 -18.66 8.67
C VAL A 83 13.35 -18.38 8.08
N HIS A 84 14.33 -19.27 8.28
CA HIS A 84 15.67 -19.12 7.72
C HIS A 84 15.67 -19.18 6.20
N SER A 85 14.93 -20.10 5.59
CA SER A 85 14.84 -20.16 4.13
C SER A 85 14.24 -18.87 3.57
N TRP A 86 13.18 -18.36 4.17
CA TRP A 86 12.56 -17.11 3.73
C TRP A 86 13.51 -15.90 3.87
N LEU A 87 14.19 -15.75 5.01
CA LEU A 87 15.06 -14.59 5.26
C LEU A 87 16.42 -14.65 4.57
N LEU A 88 17.00 -15.85 4.43
CA LEU A 88 18.37 -16.05 3.97
C LEU A 88 18.47 -16.60 2.55
N ARG A 89 17.38 -17.11 1.96
CA ARG A 89 17.43 -17.83 0.68
C ARG A 89 16.37 -17.42 -0.34
N SER A 90 15.30 -16.75 0.06
CA SER A 90 14.33 -16.24 -0.91
C SER A 90 14.93 -15.10 -1.70
N ALA A 91 14.98 -15.26 -3.03
CA ALA A 91 15.36 -14.19 -3.93
C ALA A 91 14.38 -13.01 -3.77
N VAL A 92 14.91 -11.80 -3.81
CA VAL A 92 14.10 -10.59 -3.64
C VAL A 92 14.50 -9.57 -4.68
N THR A 93 13.52 -8.89 -5.25
CA THR A 93 13.74 -7.66 -5.98
C THR A 93 13.30 -6.47 -5.15
N THR A 94 14.12 -5.41 -5.14
CA THR A 94 13.80 -4.13 -4.51
C THR A 94 13.64 -3.04 -5.57
N CYS A 95 12.66 -2.17 -5.40
CA CYS A 95 12.59 -0.91 -6.13
C CYS A 95 12.23 0.24 -5.18
N GLU A 96 12.55 1.48 -5.60
CA GLU A 96 12.15 2.66 -4.84
C GLU A 96 10.63 2.70 -4.70
N LYS A 97 10.17 2.92 -3.47
CA LYS A 97 8.77 3.26 -3.23
C LYS A 97 8.60 4.74 -3.53
N LEU A 98 7.89 5.04 -4.61
CA LEU A 98 7.53 6.39 -4.98
C LEU A 98 6.26 6.85 -4.22
N ASP A 99 6.22 8.14 -3.91
CA ASP A 99 5.12 8.83 -3.24
C ASP A 99 4.29 9.60 -4.28
N GLY A 100 3.11 9.07 -4.59
CA GLY A 100 2.16 9.75 -5.43
C GLY A 100 0.79 9.09 -5.37
N THR A 101 0.26 8.73 -6.54
CA THR A 101 -0.98 7.98 -6.65
C THR A 101 -0.83 6.83 -7.64
N ASN A 102 -1.43 5.68 -7.30
CA ASN A 102 -1.42 4.55 -8.21
C ASN A 102 -2.33 4.84 -9.42
N VAL A 103 -1.76 4.67 -10.61
CA VAL A 103 -2.46 4.79 -11.89
C VAL A 103 -2.10 3.61 -12.77
N GLY A 104 -3.11 2.97 -13.34
CA GLY A 104 -2.96 1.98 -14.38
C GLY A 104 -3.48 2.42 -15.74
N LYS A 105 -3.07 1.69 -16.76
CA LYS A 105 -3.51 1.86 -18.15
C LYS A 105 -3.77 0.49 -18.77
N LEU A 106 -4.99 0.31 -19.28
CA LEU A 106 -5.41 -0.88 -20.02
C LEU A 106 -4.80 -0.88 -21.44
N ASP A 107 -4.92 -2.02 -22.11
CA ASP A 107 -4.54 -2.21 -23.52
C ASP A 107 -5.35 -1.33 -24.49
N ASP A 108 -6.61 -1.03 -24.16
CA ASP A 108 -7.46 -0.09 -24.92
C ASP A 108 -7.16 1.40 -24.63
N GLY A 109 -6.19 1.68 -23.75
CA GLY A 109 -5.80 3.03 -23.34
C GLY A 109 -6.64 3.64 -22.21
N THR A 110 -7.63 2.92 -21.69
CA THR A 110 -8.41 3.32 -20.51
C THR A 110 -7.49 3.51 -19.31
N LEU A 111 -7.65 4.65 -18.63
CA LEU A 111 -6.87 5.00 -17.45
C LEU A 111 -7.63 4.61 -16.19
N LEU A 112 -6.94 3.97 -15.27
CA LEU A 112 -7.47 3.49 -14.00
C LEU A 112 -6.76 4.22 -12.86
N GLY A 113 -7.51 4.95 -12.04
CA GLY A 113 -7.00 5.46 -10.77
C GLY A 113 -7.03 4.38 -9.69
N ARG A 114 -6.72 4.76 -8.45
CA ARG A 114 -6.69 3.81 -7.33
C ARG A 114 -7.98 2.99 -7.17
N ARG A 115 -9.13 3.61 -7.43
CA ARG A 115 -10.45 3.03 -7.16
C ARG A 115 -11.50 3.33 -8.23
N MET A 116 -11.21 4.27 -9.12
CA MET A 116 -12.13 4.72 -10.17
C MET A 116 -11.45 4.70 -11.53
N VAL A 117 -12.24 4.52 -12.58
CA VAL A 117 -11.81 4.80 -13.94
C VAL A 117 -11.61 6.31 -14.08
N ILE A 118 -10.50 6.73 -14.66
CA ILE A 118 -10.22 8.14 -14.96
C ILE A 118 -10.94 8.48 -16.27
N GLU A 119 -11.74 9.54 -16.25
CA GLU A 119 -12.56 9.93 -17.40
C GLU A 119 -11.72 10.06 -18.69
N PRO A 120 -12.16 9.51 -19.83
CA PRO A 120 -11.40 9.55 -21.08
C PRO A 120 -11.02 10.98 -21.53
N THR A 121 -11.86 11.96 -21.21
CA THR A 121 -11.70 13.39 -21.54
C THR A 121 -10.89 14.17 -20.49
N ALA A 122 -10.56 13.56 -19.34
CA ALA A 122 -9.81 14.24 -18.29
C ALA A 122 -8.39 14.57 -18.77
N ASN A 123 -8.03 15.85 -18.71
CA ASN A 123 -6.68 16.33 -19.02
C ASN A 123 -5.74 16.24 -17.81
N SER A 124 -6.30 16.08 -16.60
CA SER A 124 -5.50 16.00 -15.38
C SER A 124 -6.07 15.02 -14.36
N TYR A 125 -5.20 14.43 -13.54
CA TYR A 125 -5.57 13.61 -12.38
C TYR A 125 -4.63 13.94 -11.22
N GLN A 126 -5.18 14.17 -10.02
CA GLN A 126 -4.39 14.60 -8.84
C GLN A 126 -3.46 15.80 -9.13
N ARG A 127 -3.95 16.78 -9.90
CA ARG A 127 -3.20 17.98 -10.36
C ARG A 127 -1.99 17.68 -11.27
N CYS A 128 -1.84 16.44 -11.74
CA CYS A 128 -0.89 16.09 -12.80
C CYS A 128 -1.56 16.13 -14.16
N ASP A 129 -0.85 16.68 -15.15
CA ASP A 129 -1.24 16.55 -16.55
C ASP A 129 -1.12 15.09 -17.00
N LEU A 130 -2.12 14.61 -17.75
CA LEU A 130 -2.18 13.24 -18.24
C LEU A 130 -1.67 13.08 -19.67
N SER A 131 -1.29 14.17 -20.35
CA SER A 131 -0.88 14.15 -21.76
C SER A 131 0.25 13.14 -22.03
N ALA A 132 1.32 13.17 -21.24
CA ALA A 132 2.45 12.25 -21.37
C ALA A 132 2.05 10.80 -21.13
N LEU A 133 1.25 10.53 -20.08
CA LEU A 133 0.77 9.19 -19.74
C LEU A 133 -0.09 8.61 -20.88
N ARG A 134 -0.97 9.42 -21.46
CA ARG A 134 -1.80 9.02 -22.61
C ARG A 134 -0.95 8.69 -23.84
N GLY A 135 0.17 9.38 -24.02
CA GLY A 135 1.10 9.18 -25.14
C GLY A 135 1.90 7.87 -25.11
N TYR A 136 1.97 7.16 -23.97
CA TYR A 136 2.72 5.90 -23.90
C TYR A 136 1.98 4.72 -24.56
N HIS A 137 2.71 3.92 -25.34
CA HIS A 137 2.20 2.73 -26.04
C HIS A 137 2.23 1.48 -25.16
N THR A 138 1.31 1.40 -24.19
CA THR A 138 1.26 0.30 -23.20
C THR A 138 0.78 -1.02 -23.80
N GLU A 139 0.03 -0.97 -24.90
CA GLU A 139 -0.46 -2.13 -25.64
C GLU A 139 0.66 -3.04 -26.12
N SER A 140 1.82 -2.48 -26.51
CA SER A 140 2.96 -3.26 -26.99
C SER A 140 3.67 -3.99 -25.85
N VAL A 141 3.79 -3.33 -24.69
CA VAL A 141 4.32 -3.94 -23.46
C VAL A 141 3.41 -5.09 -23.01
N LEU A 142 2.10 -4.85 -22.96
CA LEU A 142 1.12 -5.87 -22.53
C LEU A 142 1.10 -7.05 -23.50
N SER A 143 1.16 -6.80 -24.81
CA SER A 143 1.22 -7.88 -25.82
C SER A 143 2.44 -8.78 -25.62
N GLU A 144 3.61 -8.19 -25.33
CA GLU A 144 4.82 -8.96 -25.05
C GLU A 144 4.72 -9.76 -23.74
N LEU A 145 4.18 -9.15 -22.68
CA LEU A 145 3.95 -9.85 -21.41
C LEU A 145 2.95 -11.00 -21.57
N VAL A 146 1.88 -10.83 -22.36
CA VAL A 146 0.88 -11.87 -22.63
C VAL A 146 1.50 -13.05 -23.38
N ALA A 147 2.40 -12.79 -24.34
CA ALA A 147 3.07 -13.82 -25.12
C ALA A 147 3.92 -14.79 -24.26
N LEU A 148 4.31 -14.40 -23.04
CA LEU A 148 5.05 -15.26 -22.11
C LEU A 148 4.25 -16.49 -21.66
N GLY A 149 2.92 -16.40 -21.58
CA GLY A 149 2.05 -17.48 -21.12
C GLY A 149 1.65 -18.50 -22.19
N GLY A 150 2.21 -18.40 -23.40
CA GLY A 150 1.86 -19.28 -24.51
C GLY A 150 0.45 -19.02 -25.04
N THR A 151 -0.45 -20.01 -24.91
CA THR A 151 -1.78 -19.98 -25.55
C THR A 151 -2.88 -19.34 -24.71
N ALA A 152 -2.66 -19.13 -23.40
CA ALA A 152 -3.66 -18.52 -22.53
C ALA A 152 -3.61 -17.00 -22.65
N ALA A 153 -4.60 -16.41 -23.33
CA ALA A 153 -4.77 -14.96 -23.35
C ALA A 153 -5.56 -14.50 -22.10
N PRO A 154 -5.16 -13.41 -21.43
CA PRO A 154 -5.97 -12.83 -20.38
C PRO A 154 -7.23 -12.19 -20.98
N LEU A 155 -8.31 -12.17 -20.18
CA LEU A 155 -9.51 -11.41 -20.44
C LEU A 155 -9.24 -9.90 -20.43
N ARG A 156 -8.37 -9.47 -19.51
CA ARG A 156 -7.99 -8.07 -19.30
C ARG A 156 -6.53 -7.95 -18.89
N ALA A 157 -5.88 -6.90 -19.35
CA ALA A 157 -4.48 -6.62 -19.05
C ALA A 157 -4.27 -5.13 -18.74
N ALA A 158 -3.51 -4.83 -17.69
CA ALA A 158 -3.21 -3.47 -17.26
C ALA A 158 -1.75 -3.34 -16.86
N LEU A 159 -1.08 -2.27 -17.29
CA LEU A 159 0.12 -1.79 -16.60
C LEU A 159 -0.31 -0.90 -15.45
N TYR A 160 0.38 -0.97 -14.32
CA TYR A 160 0.19 -0.03 -13.22
C TYR A 160 1.51 0.55 -12.74
N GLY A 161 1.43 1.80 -12.30
CA GLY A 161 2.57 2.61 -11.93
C GLY A 161 2.21 3.69 -10.93
N GLU A 162 3.22 4.42 -10.48
CA GLU A 162 3.04 5.56 -9.59
C GLU A 162 3.07 6.85 -10.41
N LEU A 163 2.00 7.65 -10.31
CA LEU A 163 1.98 9.02 -10.80
C LEU A 163 2.46 9.93 -9.67
N CYS A 164 3.69 10.42 -9.79
CA CYS A 164 4.42 11.17 -8.75
C CYS A 164 3.89 12.61 -8.65
N CYS A 165 2.70 12.78 -8.09
CA CYS A 165 2.02 14.09 -7.99
C CYS A 165 2.68 15.05 -6.98
N ASN A 166 3.44 14.52 -6.03
CA ASN A 166 4.10 15.28 -4.97
C ASN A 166 5.52 15.69 -5.37
N GLY A 167 5.66 16.46 -6.47
CA GLY A 167 6.98 16.78 -7.05
C GLY A 167 7.96 17.52 -6.13
N GLY A 168 7.49 18.15 -5.05
CA GLY A 168 8.34 18.82 -4.06
C GLY A 168 8.93 17.89 -2.99
N LEU A 169 8.53 16.62 -2.96
CA LEU A 169 9.03 15.64 -2.01
C LEU A 169 10.32 14.98 -2.52
N TYR A 170 11.17 14.59 -1.56
CA TYR A 170 12.42 13.89 -1.81
C TYR A 170 13.27 14.59 -2.89
N SER A 171 13.81 13.83 -3.83
CA SER A 171 14.58 14.35 -4.96
C SER A 171 13.82 14.31 -6.29
N TYR A 172 12.48 14.23 -6.27
CA TYR A 172 11.69 14.00 -7.49
C TYR A 172 11.89 15.06 -8.57
N GLN A 173 12.04 16.33 -8.20
CA GLN A 173 12.38 17.38 -9.17
C GLN A 173 13.77 17.17 -9.79
N ARG A 174 14.78 16.89 -8.96
CA ARG A 174 16.17 16.70 -9.41
C ARG A 174 16.29 15.49 -10.33
N ASP A 175 15.56 14.43 -10.01
CA ASP A 175 15.66 13.15 -10.70
C ASP A 175 14.67 13.04 -11.87
N GLY A 176 13.93 14.12 -12.18
CA GLY A 176 12.98 14.16 -13.30
C GLY A 176 11.71 13.34 -13.07
N LEU A 177 11.43 12.94 -11.82
CA LEU A 177 10.26 12.15 -11.44
C LEU A 177 9.01 13.01 -11.18
N ALA A 178 9.18 14.30 -10.90
CA ALA A 178 8.06 15.19 -10.58
C ALA A 178 6.98 15.19 -11.69
N LYS A 179 5.75 14.83 -11.31
CA LYS A 179 4.58 14.70 -12.22
C LYS A 179 4.76 13.66 -13.34
N SER A 180 5.71 12.74 -13.19
CA SER A 180 5.90 11.62 -14.11
C SER A 180 5.09 10.40 -13.66
N TRP A 181 4.79 9.50 -14.58
CA TRP A 181 4.25 8.17 -14.31
C TRP A 181 5.38 7.14 -14.45
N GLN A 182 5.57 6.29 -13.45
CA GLN A 182 6.61 5.27 -13.43
C GLN A 182 5.97 3.90 -13.21
N VAL A 183 6.04 3.03 -14.22
CA VAL A 183 5.46 1.68 -14.15
C VAL A 183 6.26 0.81 -13.19
N PHE A 184 5.57 0.02 -12.36
CA PHE A 184 6.20 -0.93 -11.46
C PHE A 184 5.50 -2.30 -11.42
N GLY A 185 4.55 -2.56 -12.32
CA GLY A 185 4.00 -3.90 -12.49
C GLY A 185 2.90 -3.97 -13.54
N ALA A 186 2.36 -5.18 -13.71
CA ALA A 186 1.21 -5.46 -14.56
C ALA A 186 0.20 -6.39 -13.86
N LEU A 187 -1.07 -6.27 -14.22
CA LEU A 187 -2.16 -7.15 -13.83
C LEU A 187 -2.73 -7.83 -15.07
N LEU A 188 -2.87 -9.15 -15.02
CA LEU A 188 -3.42 -9.97 -16.10
C LEU A 188 -4.53 -10.84 -15.52
N GLU A 189 -5.77 -10.61 -15.93
CA GLU A 189 -6.95 -11.34 -15.47
C GLU A 189 -7.27 -12.46 -16.45
N PHE A 190 -7.30 -13.71 -16.00
CA PHE A 190 -7.58 -14.88 -16.83
C PHE A 190 -9.01 -15.39 -16.63
N GLU A 191 -9.45 -16.30 -17.50
CA GLU A 191 -10.77 -16.94 -17.37
C GLU A 191 -10.85 -17.87 -16.15
N ASN A 192 -9.74 -18.52 -15.79
CA ASN A 192 -9.68 -19.47 -14.68
C ASN A 192 -8.28 -19.51 -14.04
N GLU A 193 -8.24 -20.03 -12.81
CA GLU A 193 -7.02 -20.12 -12.00
C GLU A 193 -5.93 -20.98 -12.66
N THR A 194 -6.31 -22.06 -13.36
CA THR A 194 -5.35 -22.92 -14.05
C THR A 194 -4.57 -22.15 -15.12
N SER A 195 -5.24 -21.34 -15.93
CA SER A 195 -4.58 -20.48 -16.92
C SER A 195 -3.66 -19.45 -16.27
N ALA A 196 -4.07 -18.85 -15.15
CA ALA A 196 -3.26 -17.92 -14.37
C ALA A 196 -1.99 -18.60 -13.82
N GLN A 197 -2.10 -19.80 -13.26
CA GLN A 197 -0.97 -20.59 -12.77
C GLN A 197 -0.01 -21.02 -13.87
N ILE A 198 -0.53 -21.45 -15.03
CA ILE A 198 0.28 -21.76 -16.21
C ILE A 198 1.07 -20.52 -16.62
N TYR A 199 0.40 -19.38 -16.82
CA TYR A 199 1.06 -18.13 -17.18
C TYR A 199 2.17 -17.78 -16.19
N ALA A 200 1.88 -17.78 -14.89
CA ALA A 200 2.85 -17.38 -13.87
C ALA A 200 4.09 -18.29 -13.87
N ARG A 201 3.90 -19.60 -14.04
CA ARG A 201 5.01 -20.56 -14.14
C ARG A 201 5.90 -20.28 -15.36
N GLU A 202 5.30 -20.07 -16.53
CA GLU A 202 6.07 -19.80 -17.76
C GLU A 202 6.79 -18.44 -17.69
N ALA A 203 6.12 -17.40 -17.17
CA ALA A 203 6.73 -16.09 -16.96
C ALA A 203 7.89 -16.14 -15.95
N CYS A 204 7.74 -16.89 -14.86
CA CYS A 204 8.82 -17.10 -13.89
C CYS A 204 10.01 -17.88 -14.48
N ALA A 205 9.77 -18.83 -15.39
CA ALA A 205 10.84 -19.57 -16.07
C ALA A 205 11.77 -18.68 -16.90
N VAL A 206 11.31 -17.49 -17.32
CA VAL A 206 12.11 -16.50 -18.04
C VAL A 206 12.52 -15.30 -17.18
N GLY A 207 12.37 -15.39 -15.86
CA GLY A 207 12.92 -14.42 -14.89
C GLY A 207 11.95 -13.32 -14.44
N HIS A 208 10.66 -13.41 -14.75
CA HIS A 208 9.66 -12.54 -14.13
C HIS A 208 9.33 -13.01 -12.70
N ILE A 209 8.91 -12.06 -11.86
CA ILE A 209 8.38 -12.36 -10.53
C ILE A 209 6.86 -12.21 -10.62
N CYS A 210 6.14 -13.29 -10.37
CA CYS A 210 4.69 -13.34 -10.47
C CYS A 210 4.05 -13.65 -9.11
N ASP A 211 2.85 -13.12 -8.90
CA ASP A 211 1.97 -13.46 -7.79
C ASP A 211 0.58 -13.77 -8.36
N THR A 212 0.16 -15.03 -8.27
CA THR A 212 -1.19 -15.46 -8.67
C THR A 212 -2.23 -15.25 -7.57
N GLY A 213 -1.82 -14.89 -6.35
CA GLY A 213 -2.70 -14.79 -5.18
C GLY A 213 -3.65 -15.99 -5.06
N GLU A 214 -4.92 -15.70 -4.81
CA GLU A 214 -6.05 -16.62 -4.97
C GLU A 214 -6.89 -16.17 -6.18
N GLY A 215 -7.17 -17.07 -7.12
CA GLY A 215 -8.11 -16.84 -8.22
C GLY A 215 -7.47 -16.66 -9.59
N THR A 216 -8.04 -15.74 -10.39
CA THR A 216 -7.75 -15.63 -11.84
C THR A 216 -6.78 -14.51 -12.20
N LEU A 217 -6.33 -13.72 -11.22
CA LEU A 217 -5.50 -12.55 -11.44
C LEU A 217 -4.02 -12.91 -11.25
N VAL A 218 -3.20 -12.66 -12.28
CA VAL A 218 -1.74 -12.70 -12.16
C VAL A 218 -1.21 -11.30 -12.05
N ARG A 219 -0.40 -11.06 -11.02
CA ARG A 219 0.40 -9.85 -10.88
C ARG A 219 1.82 -10.12 -11.33
N VAL A 220 2.29 -9.37 -12.32
CA VAL A 220 3.71 -9.30 -12.68
C VAL A 220 4.34 -8.18 -11.86
N CYS A 221 5.24 -8.53 -10.96
CA CYS A 221 5.92 -7.60 -10.06
C CYS A 221 7.09 -6.92 -10.76
N ASN A 222 7.53 -5.77 -10.23
CA ASN A 222 8.74 -5.12 -10.73
C ASN A 222 9.96 -6.04 -10.57
N SER A 223 10.60 -6.35 -11.68
CA SER A 223 11.82 -7.14 -11.76
C SER A 223 12.71 -6.59 -12.87
N ARG A 224 13.97 -7.02 -12.92
CA ARG A 224 14.83 -6.67 -14.05
C ARG A 224 14.23 -7.10 -15.39
N ALA A 225 13.71 -8.32 -15.48
CA ALA A 225 13.07 -8.83 -16.70
C ALA A 225 11.83 -8.00 -17.08
N PHE A 226 11.01 -7.61 -16.10
CA PHE A 226 9.88 -6.71 -16.33
C PHE A 226 10.34 -5.34 -16.85
N GLY A 227 11.33 -4.73 -16.20
CA GLY A 227 11.88 -3.43 -16.61
C GLY A 227 12.45 -3.46 -18.03
N GLU A 228 13.13 -4.54 -18.42
CA GLU A 228 13.66 -4.72 -19.78
C GLU A 228 12.54 -4.78 -20.84
N VAL A 229 11.41 -5.46 -20.55
CA VAL A 229 10.22 -5.44 -21.43
C VAL A 229 9.67 -4.01 -21.56
N VAL A 230 9.43 -3.34 -20.43
CA VAL A 230 8.81 -2.00 -20.41
C VAL A 230 9.69 -0.96 -21.14
N GLN A 231 11.01 -1.00 -20.92
CA GLN A 231 11.97 -0.06 -21.53
C GLN A 231 12.10 -0.22 -23.05
N ARG A 232 11.98 -1.44 -23.59
CA ARG A 232 12.02 -1.66 -25.06
C ARG A 232 10.93 -0.91 -25.81
N HIS A 233 9.79 -0.67 -25.16
CA HIS A 233 8.65 0.05 -25.71
C HIS A 233 8.61 1.53 -25.30
N GLY A 234 9.71 2.06 -24.72
CA GLY A 234 9.84 3.47 -24.37
C GLY A 234 8.92 3.92 -23.22
N VAL A 235 8.43 2.99 -22.41
CA VAL A 235 7.60 3.30 -21.23
C VAL A 235 8.51 3.47 -20.01
N PRO A 236 8.34 4.52 -19.19
CA PRO A 236 9.13 4.71 -17.98
C PRO A 236 8.80 3.66 -16.92
N ALA A 237 9.84 3.10 -16.29
CA ALA A 237 9.72 2.07 -15.26
C ALA A 237 10.59 2.42 -14.05
N VAL A 238 10.10 2.08 -12.85
CA VAL A 238 10.89 2.18 -11.62
C VAL A 238 12.04 1.19 -11.69
N ALA A 239 13.27 1.64 -11.46
CA ALA A 239 14.44 0.77 -11.47
C ALA A 239 14.33 -0.32 -10.39
N ALA A 240 14.73 -1.55 -10.75
CA ALA A 240 14.64 -2.72 -9.91
C ALA A 240 16.03 -3.37 -9.72
N GLU A 241 16.38 -3.71 -8.49
CA GLU A 241 17.65 -4.37 -8.12
C GLU A 241 17.35 -5.75 -7.52
N ALA A 242 17.99 -6.80 -8.05
CA ALA A 242 17.81 -8.16 -7.58
C ALA A 242 18.85 -8.54 -6.51
N HIS A 243 18.42 -9.29 -5.50
CA HIS A 243 19.25 -9.76 -4.39
C HIS A 243 18.99 -11.24 -4.14
N VAL A 244 20.01 -11.91 -3.62
CA VAL A 244 19.95 -13.34 -3.29
C VAL A 244 19.14 -13.65 -2.03
N SER A 245 18.90 -12.66 -1.16
CA SER A 245 18.14 -12.82 0.07
C SER A 245 17.60 -11.49 0.62
N LEU A 246 16.59 -11.58 1.49
CA LEU A 246 16.07 -10.43 2.24
C LEU A 246 17.15 -9.77 3.12
N CYS A 247 18.00 -10.56 3.79
CA CYS A 247 19.09 -10.02 4.59
C CYS A 247 20.07 -9.20 3.74
N THR A 248 20.40 -9.69 2.53
CA THR A 248 21.28 -8.98 1.59
C THR A 248 20.64 -7.67 1.11
N ALA A 249 19.35 -7.70 0.78
CA ALA A 249 18.61 -6.50 0.37
C ALA A 249 18.58 -5.44 1.48
N VAL A 250 18.28 -5.83 2.73
CA VAL A 250 18.28 -4.90 3.88
C VAL A 250 19.66 -4.29 4.10
N ALA A 251 20.73 -5.10 4.08
CA ALA A 251 22.09 -4.60 4.25
C ALA A 251 22.49 -3.61 3.13
N ARG A 252 22.14 -3.93 1.88
CA ARG A 252 22.44 -3.11 0.70
C ARG A 252 21.79 -1.73 0.75
N TRP A 253 20.57 -1.65 1.26
CA TRP A 253 19.75 -0.43 1.26
C TRP A 253 19.77 0.34 2.57
N GLN A 254 20.39 -0.21 3.63
CA GLN A 254 20.41 0.43 4.95
C GLN A 254 20.90 1.88 4.90
N GLU A 255 22.04 2.14 4.26
CA GLU A 255 22.61 3.48 4.17
C GLU A 255 21.68 4.45 3.45
N TRP A 256 21.08 4.02 2.35
CA TRP A 256 20.16 4.84 1.57
C TRP A 256 18.89 5.18 2.35
N MET A 257 18.35 4.20 3.09
CA MET A 257 17.15 4.36 3.92
C MET A 257 17.39 5.28 5.12
N VAL A 258 18.55 5.15 5.77
CA VAL A 258 19.03 6.05 6.85
C VAL A 258 19.26 7.47 6.30
N GLY A 259 19.77 7.58 5.07
CA GLY A 259 19.98 8.87 4.38
C GLY A 259 18.70 9.57 3.90
N GLU A 260 17.52 8.97 4.11
CA GLU A 260 16.20 9.54 3.77
C GLU A 260 16.08 9.96 2.29
N HIS A 261 16.64 9.17 1.37
CA HIS A 261 16.72 9.52 -0.06
C HIS A 261 15.42 9.33 -0.88
N GLY A 262 14.36 8.79 -0.27
CA GLY A 262 13.03 8.60 -0.89
C GLY A 262 12.01 8.14 0.16
N GLU A 263 10.80 7.72 -0.22
CA GLU A 263 9.77 7.28 0.76
C GLU A 263 10.12 5.93 1.40
N GLY A 264 10.84 5.09 0.65
CA GLY A 264 11.24 3.77 1.09
C GLY A 264 11.44 2.82 -0.08
N LEU A 265 11.19 1.54 0.15
CA LEU A 265 11.35 0.47 -0.83
C LEU A 265 10.09 -0.39 -0.90
N VAL A 266 9.85 -0.94 -2.09
CA VAL A 266 8.97 -2.09 -2.30
C VAL A 266 9.85 -3.31 -2.54
N LEU A 267 9.52 -4.41 -1.87
CA LEU A 267 10.22 -5.69 -1.96
C LEU A 267 9.27 -6.72 -2.56
N ALA A 268 9.69 -7.37 -3.64
CA ALA A 268 9.02 -8.52 -4.22
C ALA A 268 9.83 -9.78 -3.92
N VAL A 269 9.33 -10.62 -3.00
CA VAL A 269 10.01 -11.82 -2.52
C VAL A 269 9.47 -13.02 -3.27
N ASP A 270 10.32 -13.68 -4.05
CA ASP A 270 9.97 -14.92 -4.73
C ASP A 270 9.84 -16.06 -3.70
N THR A 271 8.65 -16.63 -3.60
CA THR A 271 8.34 -17.75 -2.70
C THR A 271 8.35 -19.10 -3.44
N GLY A 272 8.59 -19.08 -4.75
CA GLY A 272 8.53 -20.24 -5.64
C GLY A 272 7.14 -20.46 -6.24
N GLU A 273 7.07 -21.37 -7.21
CA GLU A 273 5.81 -21.85 -7.82
C GLU A 273 4.91 -20.73 -8.41
N GLY A 274 5.50 -19.63 -8.87
CA GLY A 274 4.75 -18.50 -9.43
C GLY A 274 4.05 -17.64 -8.36
N ARG A 275 4.50 -17.69 -7.11
CA ARG A 275 4.01 -16.88 -6.00
C ARG A 275 5.07 -15.92 -5.50
N ALA A 276 4.66 -14.69 -5.23
CA ALA A 276 5.52 -13.68 -4.64
C ALA A 276 4.80 -12.89 -3.57
N ASP A 277 5.51 -12.60 -2.48
CA ASP A 277 5.02 -11.71 -1.43
C ASP A 277 5.50 -10.28 -1.72
N LEU A 278 4.61 -9.29 -1.58
CA LEU A 278 4.92 -7.88 -1.72
C LEU A 278 4.96 -7.17 -0.37
N PHE A 279 6.10 -6.56 -0.07
CA PHE A 279 6.27 -5.76 1.15
C PHE A 279 6.70 -4.33 0.84
N LYS A 280 6.37 -3.42 1.74
CA LYS A 280 6.91 -2.06 1.79
C LYS A 280 7.75 -1.88 3.03
N TRP A 281 8.87 -1.21 2.86
CA TRP A 281 9.78 -0.80 3.94
C TRP A 281 9.97 0.70 3.84
N LYS A 282 9.50 1.44 4.84
CA LYS A 282 9.51 2.91 4.84
C LYS A 282 10.68 3.48 5.65
N ILE A 283 11.15 4.65 5.27
CA ILE A 283 12.14 5.41 6.04
C ILE A 283 11.56 5.96 7.35
N SER A 284 12.40 6.50 8.23
CA SER A 284 12.02 7.06 9.54
C SER A 284 11.06 8.25 9.50
N ARG A 285 11.08 9.04 8.42
CA ARG A 285 10.17 10.20 8.27
C ARG A 285 8.69 9.81 8.28
N GLU A 286 8.41 8.58 7.87
CA GLU A 286 7.07 8.05 7.81
C GLU A 286 6.63 7.49 9.17
N PRO A 287 5.44 7.84 9.69
CA PRO A 287 4.95 7.27 10.95
C PRO A 287 4.81 5.74 10.89
N GLN A 288 5.54 5.04 11.76
CA GLN A 288 5.52 3.57 11.85
C GLN A 288 5.16 3.08 13.27
N PRO A 289 3.95 3.39 13.79
CA PRO A 289 3.60 3.12 15.20
C PRO A 289 3.66 1.63 15.57
N SER A 290 3.50 0.72 14.59
CA SER A 290 3.60 -0.72 14.82
C SER A 290 4.99 -1.19 15.29
N ILE A 291 6.04 -0.40 15.10
CA ILE A 291 7.41 -0.72 15.51
C ILE A 291 7.58 -0.70 17.04
N PHE A 292 6.83 0.19 17.70
CA PHE A 292 6.90 0.44 19.13
C PHE A 292 5.86 -0.34 19.94
N LYS A 293 5.08 -1.22 19.29
CA LYS A 293 4.17 -2.13 20.00
C LYS A 293 4.96 -3.17 20.80
N SER A 294 4.33 -3.78 21.79
CA SER A 294 4.94 -4.79 22.66
C SER A 294 5.41 -6.04 21.91
N ASP A 295 4.81 -6.33 20.75
CA ASP A 295 5.17 -7.40 19.83
C ASP A 295 5.90 -6.90 18.57
N GLY A 296 6.28 -5.61 18.56
CA GLY A 296 6.92 -4.95 17.45
C GLY A 296 8.42 -5.20 17.36
N LEU A 297 9.04 -4.59 16.34
CA LEU A 297 10.46 -4.77 16.02
C LEU A 297 11.39 -4.36 17.18
N MET A 298 11.08 -3.28 17.89
CA MET A 298 11.89 -2.84 19.03
C MET A 298 11.92 -3.90 20.15
N ALA A 299 10.76 -4.47 20.48
CA ALA A 299 10.64 -5.49 21.51
C ALA A 299 11.37 -6.77 21.09
N LEU A 300 11.18 -7.23 19.85
CA LEU A 300 11.84 -8.42 19.31
C LEU A 300 13.38 -8.28 19.34
N VAL A 301 13.93 -7.15 18.88
CA VAL A 301 15.38 -6.92 18.91
C VAL A 301 15.92 -6.90 20.35
N ALA A 302 15.18 -6.30 21.29
CA ALA A 302 15.56 -6.29 22.69
C ALA A 302 15.55 -7.70 23.30
N GLU A 303 14.52 -8.49 23.02
CA GLU A 303 14.38 -9.88 23.50
C GLU A 303 15.52 -10.77 22.99
N LEU A 304 15.86 -10.67 21.70
CA LEU A 304 16.95 -11.42 21.09
C LEU A 304 18.31 -11.03 21.66
N ARG A 305 18.54 -9.73 21.93
CA ARG A 305 19.77 -9.25 22.60
C ARG A 305 19.88 -9.72 24.04
N ALA A 306 18.75 -9.86 24.74
CA ALA A 306 18.70 -10.44 26.08
C ALA A 306 18.93 -11.97 26.08
N GLY A 307 19.07 -12.60 24.91
CA GLY A 307 19.37 -14.02 24.75
C GLY A 307 18.13 -14.92 24.68
N THR A 308 16.95 -14.41 25.03
CA THR A 308 15.66 -15.12 24.93
C THR A 308 15.71 -16.53 25.58
N ASP A 309 16.26 -16.62 26.79
CA ASP A 309 16.52 -17.89 27.50
C ASP A 309 17.35 -18.91 26.67
N GLY A 310 18.29 -18.39 25.89
CA GLY A 310 19.11 -19.17 24.96
C GLY A 310 18.48 -19.38 23.59
N LYS A 311 17.18 -19.11 23.37
CA LYS A 311 16.52 -19.28 22.06
C LYS A 311 17.11 -18.37 20.98
N ALA A 312 17.73 -17.25 21.34
CA ALA A 312 18.36 -16.34 20.39
C ALA A 312 19.47 -17.01 19.55
N CYS A 313 20.15 -18.03 20.10
CA CYS A 313 21.18 -18.78 19.37
C CYS A 313 20.62 -19.68 18.25
N LEU A 314 19.30 -19.89 18.22
CA LEU A 314 18.63 -20.62 17.16
C LEU A 314 18.43 -19.75 15.90
N ILE A 315 18.60 -18.44 16.00
CA ILE A 315 18.52 -17.49 14.90
C ILE A 315 19.93 -17.14 14.43
N ASP A 316 20.22 -17.48 13.17
CA ASP A 316 21.48 -17.15 12.50
C ASP A 316 21.85 -15.65 12.60
N ARG A 317 23.14 -15.39 12.70
CA ARG A 317 23.70 -14.06 13.00
C ARG A 317 23.26 -13.00 11.98
N GLU A 318 23.18 -13.38 10.72
CA GLU A 318 22.78 -12.52 9.60
C GLU A 318 21.35 -11.97 9.79
N ILE A 319 20.45 -12.75 10.41
CA ILE A 319 19.09 -12.29 10.74
C ILE A 319 19.11 -11.28 11.88
N HIS A 320 19.97 -11.48 12.89
CA HIS A 320 20.16 -10.48 13.96
C HIS A 320 20.66 -9.14 13.39
N GLU A 321 21.62 -9.20 12.47
CA GLU A 321 22.16 -8.03 11.78
C GLU A 321 21.07 -7.34 10.95
N MET A 322 20.29 -8.10 10.16
CA MET A 322 19.14 -7.57 9.42
C MET A 322 18.13 -6.87 10.34
N LEU A 323 17.75 -7.48 11.47
CA LEU A 323 16.81 -6.87 12.43
C LEU A 323 17.37 -5.59 13.05
N ALA A 324 18.67 -5.55 13.35
CA ALA A 324 19.33 -4.35 13.84
C ALA A 324 19.31 -3.23 12.79
N SER A 325 19.54 -3.54 11.51
CA SER A 325 19.44 -2.59 10.40
C SER A 325 18.02 -2.06 10.19
N LEU A 326 17.01 -2.94 10.25
CA LEU A 326 15.60 -2.54 10.20
C LEU A 326 15.25 -1.58 11.34
N LEU A 327 15.69 -1.90 12.57
CA LEU A 327 15.45 -1.05 13.73
C LEU A 327 16.18 0.29 13.59
N ALA A 328 17.42 0.28 13.13
CA ALA A 328 18.21 1.49 12.91
C ALA A 328 17.53 2.46 11.93
N VAL A 329 17.00 1.94 10.81
CA VAL A 329 16.21 2.75 9.85
C VAL A 329 14.95 3.29 10.51
N ALA A 330 14.21 2.44 11.22
CA ALA A 330 12.96 2.83 11.87
C ALA A 330 13.12 3.89 12.97
N THR A 331 14.24 3.88 13.68
CA THR A 331 14.53 4.80 14.80
C THR A 331 15.47 5.93 14.41
N HIS A 332 15.80 6.07 13.14
CA HIS A 332 16.64 7.17 12.68
C HIS A 332 15.94 8.51 13.02
N PRO A 333 16.65 9.50 13.59
CA PRO A 333 16.09 10.82 13.84
C PRO A 333 15.60 11.45 12.53
N ASP A 334 14.33 11.83 12.45
CA ASP A 334 13.77 12.51 11.29
C ASP A 334 14.47 13.86 11.09
N SER A 335 15.21 14.01 9.99
CA SER A 335 15.98 15.24 9.74
C SER A 335 15.11 16.49 9.59
N THR A 336 13.83 16.34 9.25
CA THR A 336 12.88 17.45 9.18
C THR A 336 12.49 17.98 10.57
N THR A 337 12.51 17.12 11.59
CA THR A 337 12.24 17.52 12.98
C THR A 337 13.43 18.22 13.64
N LEU A 338 14.64 18.03 13.10
CA LEU A 338 15.87 18.63 13.60
C LEU A 338 16.10 20.05 13.09
N LEU A 339 15.37 20.48 12.05
CA LEU A 339 15.48 21.85 11.57
C LEU A 339 14.94 22.79 12.66
N PRO A 340 15.77 23.73 13.16
CA PRO A 340 15.32 24.70 14.14
C PRO A 340 14.18 25.49 13.52
N VAL A 341 12.98 25.32 14.08
CA VAL A 341 11.80 26.10 13.70
C VAL A 341 12.23 27.57 13.74
N PRO A 342 12.20 28.30 12.61
CA PRO A 342 12.66 29.68 12.60
C PRO A 342 11.85 30.43 13.66
N ALA A 343 12.56 30.97 14.65
CA ALA A 343 11.97 31.66 15.78
C ALA A 343 11.02 32.74 15.25
N LYS A 344 9.72 32.47 15.31
CA LYS A 344 8.71 33.44 14.88
C LYS A 344 8.89 34.68 15.75
N ILE A 345 9.35 35.76 15.13
CA ILE A 345 9.40 37.10 15.75
C ILE A 345 7.97 37.45 16.12
N SER A 346 7.62 37.25 17.39
CA SER A 346 6.30 37.55 17.91
C SER A 346 6.16 39.06 18.07
N LYS A 347 5.54 39.72 17.09
CA LYS A 347 4.97 41.05 17.33
C LYS A 347 3.81 40.89 18.31
N GLN A 348 4.05 41.29 19.56
CA GLN A 348 3.04 41.38 20.61
C GLN A 348 1.96 42.38 20.22
N THR A 349 0.80 41.90 19.81
CA THR A 349 -0.42 42.70 19.77
C THR A 349 -1.27 42.31 20.98
N LYS A 350 -1.36 43.23 21.94
CA LYS A 350 -2.07 43.07 23.22
C LYS A 350 -3.58 43.20 22.95
N GLY A 351 -4.29 42.08 22.93
CA GLY A 351 -5.75 42.02 22.76
C GLY A 351 -6.33 40.75 23.39
N THR A 352 -7.41 40.93 24.14
CA THR A 352 -8.12 39.93 24.98
C THR A 352 -8.50 38.66 24.20
N PRO A 353 -8.32 37.44 24.77
CA PRO A 353 -8.37 36.19 23.98
C PRO A 353 -9.80 35.69 23.80
N THR A 354 -10.46 36.14 22.74
CA THR A 354 -11.50 35.34 22.07
C THR A 354 -10.80 34.15 21.43
N SER A 355 -11.27 32.92 21.67
CA SER A 355 -10.65 31.67 21.21
C SER A 355 -10.18 31.75 19.75
N ARG A 356 -8.91 32.09 19.55
CA ARG A 356 -8.34 32.25 18.21
C ARG A 356 -8.27 30.87 17.60
N LEU A 357 -8.86 30.72 16.41
CA LEU A 357 -8.64 29.54 15.58
C LEU A 357 -7.14 29.27 15.52
N VAL A 358 -6.76 28.03 15.82
CA VAL A 358 -5.36 27.64 15.96
C VAL A 358 -4.73 27.44 14.57
N VAL A 359 -5.57 27.07 13.60
CA VAL A 359 -5.20 26.90 12.19
C VAL A 359 -6.17 27.71 11.32
N ASP A 360 -5.66 28.25 10.23
CA ASP A 360 -6.47 28.94 9.21
C ASP A 360 -7.51 27.98 8.61
N ASP A 361 -8.79 28.37 8.63
CA ASP A 361 -9.88 27.51 8.17
C ASP A 361 -9.81 27.23 6.66
N ALA A 362 -9.35 28.19 5.86
CA ALA A 362 -9.20 27.99 4.41
C ALA A 362 -8.11 26.96 4.11
N MET A 363 -7.02 26.96 4.87
CA MET A 363 -5.99 25.90 4.77
C MET A 363 -6.56 24.52 5.15
N VAL A 364 -7.36 24.44 6.21
CA VAL A 364 -8.02 23.18 6.61
C VAL A 364 -8.97 22.70 5.51
N GLN A 365 -9.80 23.58 4.93
CA GLN A 365 -10.71 23.19 3.83
C GLN A 365 -9.95 22.76 2.57
N ALA A 366 -8.83 23.42 2.24
CA ALA A 366 -7.98 23.03 1.12
C ALA A 366 -7.35 21.64 1.34
N ALA A 367 -6.84 21.37 2.56
CA ALA A 367 -6.29 20.08 2.93
C ALA A 367 -7.38 18.98 2.97
N ILE A 368 -8.61 19.29 3.41
CA ILE A 368 -9.76 18.36 3.30
C ILE A 368 -10.06 18.04 1.84
N ALA A 369 -10.08 19.03 0.95
CA ALA A 369 -10.34 18.81 -0.47
C ALA A 369 -9.23 17.96 -1.11
N SER A 370 -7.97 18.23 -0.76
CA SER A 370 -6.79 17.43 -1.14
C SER A 370 -6.90 15.98 -0.65
N ALA A 371 -7.21 15.78 0.63
CA ALA A 371 -7.37 14.45 1.20
C ALA A 371 -8.53 13.69 0.53
N LEU A 372 -9.67 14.33 0.28
CA LEU A 372 -10.84 13.70 -0.36
C LEU A 372 -10.54 13.15 -1.76
N THR A 373 -9.54 13.65 -2.48
CA THR A 373 -9.15 13.06 -3.77
C THR A 373 -8.48 11.70 -3.62
N LYS A 374 -8.03 11.32 -2.41
CA LYS A 374 -7.41 10.03 -2.09
C LYS A 374 -8.41 9.00 -1.54
N PHE A 375 -9.63 9.43 -1.24
CA PHE A 375 -10.73 8.56 -0.80
C PHE A 375 -11.62 8.21 -1.98
N ASP A 376 -12.35 7.09 -1.85
CA ASP A 376 -13.51 6.84 -2.70
C ASP A 376 -14.51 7.98 -2.60
N ASP A 377 -15.43 8.02 -3.57
CA ASP A 377 -16.68 8.74 -3.39
C ASP A 377 -17.27 8.40 -2.00
N LEU A 378 -17.50 9.44 -1.21
CA LEU A 378 -18.04 9.32 0.13
C LEU A 378 -19.37 8.56 0.09
N GLU A 379 -20.15 8.75 -0.98
CA GLU A 379 -21.44 8.08 -1.19
C GLU A 379 -21.30 6.56 -1.33
N ALA A 380 -20.26 6.08 -2.03
CA ALA A 380 -19.98 4.65 -2.11
C ALA A 380 -19.64 4.07 -0.72
N SER A 381 -18.85 4.80 0.08
CA SER A 381 -18.55 4.39 1.45
C SER A 381 -19.80 4.37 2.32
N PHE A 382 -20.72 5.31 2.14
CA PHE A 382 -21.99 5.38 2.86
C PHE A 382 -22.94 4.25 2.47
N ALA A 383 -23.01 3.89 1.19
CA ALA A 383 -23.81 2.77 0.72
C ALA A 383 -23.35 1.43 1.31
N THR A 384 -22.04 1.20 1.40
CA THR A 384 -21.50 -0.06 1.92
C THR A 384 -21.62 -0.17 3.45
N HIS A 385 -21.37 0.91 4.19
CA HIS A 385 -21.19 0.84 5.65
C HIS A 385 -22.28 1.57 6.45
N GLY A 386 -23.19 2.28 5.77
CA GLY A 386 -24.22 3.10 6.39
C GLY A 386 -23.64 4.11 7.40
N GLN A 387 -24.41 4.36 8.47
CA GLN A 387 -24.00 5.26 9.55
C GLN A 387 -22.81 4.72 10.35
N GLY A 388 -22.64 3.39 10.42
CA GLY A 388 -21.53 2.75 11.15
C GLY A 388 -20.15 3.04 10.57
N GLY A 389 -20.06 3.29 9.26
CA GLY A 389 -18.80 3.62 8.59
C GLY A 389 -18.31 5.06 8.77
N ILE A 390 -19.17 5.98 9.24
CA ILE A 390 -18.84 7.41 9.31
C ILE A 390 -17.65 7.66 10.25
N ALA A 391 -17.63 7.03 11.41
CA ALA A 391 -16.55 7.21 12.38
C ALA A 391 -15.19 6.79 11.80
N SER A 392 -15.14 5.62 11.15
CA SER A 392 -13.93 5.12 10.49
C SER A 392 -13.50 6.01 9.32
N LEU A 393 -14.45 6.54 8.55
CA LEU A 393 -14.15 7.45 7.44
C LEU A 393 -13.60 8.79 7.94
N VAL A 394 -14.19 9.36 8.99
CA VAL A 394 -13.73 10.60 9.63
C VAL A 394 -12.34 10.42 10.21
N GLU A 395 -12.08 9.31 10.89
CA GLU A 395 -10.76 9.01 11.44
C GLU A 395 -9.68 8.95 10.34
N ARG A 396 -9.92 8.16 9.29
CA ARG A 396 -9.00 8.03 8.16
C ARG A 396 -8.78 9.35 7.43
N LEU A 397 -9.86 10.09 7.15
CA LEU A 397 -9.78 11.38 6.45
C LEU A 397 -9.10 12.43 7.31
N THR A 398 -9.30 12.43 8.63
CA THR A 398 -8.59 13.32 9.55
C THR A 398 -7.09 13.03 9.54
N ALA A 399 -6.70 11.75 9.59
CA ALA A 399 -5.29 11.37 9.52
C ALA A 399 -4.65 11.85 8.21
N GLU A 400 -5.35 11.70 7.09
CA GLU A 400 -4.87 12.17 5.78
C GLU A 400 -4.69 13.70 5.74
N VAL A 401 -5.67 14.46 6.24
CA VAL A 401 -5.61 15.93 6.29
C VAL A 401 -4.44 16.43 7.16
N LEU A 402 -4.16 15.75 8.27
CA LEU A 402 -3.05 16.11 9.16
C LEU A 402 -1.67 15.81 8.55
N CYS A 403 -1.62 14.98 7.51
CA CYS A 403 -0.40 14.68 6.75
C CYS A 403 -0.24 15.59 5.52
N ASP A 404 -1.15 16.52 5.25
CA ASP A 404 -1.03 17.44 4.13
C ASP A 404 0.13 18.42 4.34
N ALA A 405 1.06 18.46 3.39
CA ALA A 405 2.30 19.25 3.49
C ALA A 405 2.05 20.76 3.53
N ASP A 406 0.94 21.23 2.97
CA ASP A 406 0.56 22.64 2.99
C ASP A 406 -0.12 23.02 4.33
N LEU A 407 -0.53 22.04 5.15
CA LEU A 407 -1.17 22.27 6.44
C LEU A 407 -0.14 22.45 7.58
N VAL A 408 0.27 23.70 7.80
CA VAL A 408 1.23 24.04 8.86
C VAL A 408 0.58 23.96 10.25
N LEU A 409 0.93 22.93 11.02
CA LEU A 409 0.49 22.78 12.41
C LEU A 409 1.41 23.50 13.40
N PRO A 410 0.90 23.97 14.56
CA PRO A 410 1.73 24.51 15.63
C PRO A 410 2.71 23.47 16.19
N VAL A 411 3.88 23.94 16.61
CA VAL A 411 4.95 23.10 17.18
C VAL A 411 4.71 22.81 18.67
N GLU A 412 4.11 23.77 19.39
CA GLU A 412 3.76 23.62 20.80
C GLU A 412 2.69 22.54 20.99
N GLU A 413 2.92 21.60 21.91
CA GLU A 413 2.10 20.38 22.05
C GLU A 413 0.61 20.67 22.28
N GLU A 414 0.28 21.61 23.17
CA GLU A 414 -1.11 21.95 23.48
C GLU A 414 -1.81 22.68 22.31
N ALA A 415 -1.09 23.58 21.63
CA ALA A 415 -1.59 24.21 20.41
C ALA A 415 -1.79 23.17 19.29
N ARG A 416 -0.87 22.21 19.14
CA ARG A 416 -1.00 21.13 18.17
C ARG A 416 -2.21 20.24 18.46
N LYS A 417 -2.44 19.86 19.72
CA LYS A 417 -3.65 19.12 20.14
C LYS A 417 -4.92 19.88 19.80
N ALA A 418 -4.95 21.19 20.04
CA ALA A 418 -6.09 22.04 19.70
C ALA A 418 -6.31 22.14 18.17
N ALA A 419 -5.24 22.30 17.39
CA ALA A 419 -5.27 22.26 15.93
C ALA A 419 -5.81 20.92 15.39
N THR A 420 -5.34 19.80 15.92
CA THR A 420 -5.81 18.45 15.55
C THR A 420 -7.31 18.28 15.84
N ARG A 421 -7.80 18.78 16.99
CA ARG A 421 -9.24 18.78 17.30
C ARG A 421 -10.04 19.65 16.33
N GLN A 422 -9.51 20.81 15.94
CA GLN A 422 -10.13 21.69 14.94
C GLN A 422 -10.25 20.97 13.59
N VAL A 423 -9.17 20.36 13.09
CA VAL A 423 -9.16 19.56 11.85
C VAL A 423 -10.18 18.43 11.91
N SER A 424 -10.14 17.62 12.97
CA SER A 424 -11.09 16.49 13.15
C SER A 424 -12.55 16.96 13.16
N SER A 425 -12.83 18.10 13.80
CA SER A 425 -14.17 18.68 13.82
C SER A 425 -14.61 19.16 12.43
N SER A 426 -13.72 19.79 11.67
CA SER A 426 -14.00 20.21 10.29
C SER A 426 -14.24 19.03 9.34
N VAL A 427 -13.44 17.96 9.48
CA VAL A 427 -13.61 16.70 8.73
C VAL A 427 -14.95 16.05 9.08
N LEU A 428 -15.26 15.90 10.36
CA LEU A 428 -16.54 15.34 10.83
C LEU A 428 -17.72 16.12 10.27
N LYS A 429 -17.66 17.45 10.32
CA LYS A 429 -18.70 18.33 9.76
C LYS A 429 -18.85 18.10 8.25
N ARG A 430 -17.76 18.06 7.49
CA ARG A 430 -17.78 17.84 6.03
C ARG A 430 -18.38 16.48 5.67
N VAL A 431 -17.93 15.41 6.32
CA VAL A 431 -18.44 14.04 6.10
C VAL A 431 -19.91 13.94 6.51
N GLY A 432 -20.30 14.51 7.65
CA GLY A 432 -21.68 14.53 8.12
C GLY A 432 -22.63 15.27 7.17
N MET A 433 -22.19 16.39 6.59
CA MET A 433 -22.95 17.11 5.56
C MET A 433 -23.14 16.26 4.29
N ALA A 434 -22.08 15.60 3.82
CA ALA A 434 -22.14 14.71 2.66
C ALA A 434 -23.09 13.52 2.93
N PHE A 435 -22.97 12.87 4.09
CA PHE A 435 -23.86 11.77 4.49
C PHE A 435 -25.33 12.21 4.58
N GLY A 436 -25.58 13.39 5.13
CA GLY A 436 -26.93 13.96 5.20
C GLY A 436 -27.53 14.25 3.82
N ALA A 437 -26.71 14.70 2.87
CA ALA A 437 -27.15 14.90 1.48
C ALA A 437 -27.46 13.56 0.81
N TRP A 438 -26.55 12.60 0.89
CA TRP A 438 -26.72 11.24 0.38
C TRP A 438 -27.99 10.55 0.91
N ARG A 439 -28.23 10.61 2.23
CA ARG A 439 -29.42 10.02 2.87
C ARG A 439 -30.73 10.64 2.38
N ARG A 440 -30.75 11.94 2.08
CA ARG A 440 -31.93 12.61 1.51
C ARG A 440 -32.16 12.19 0.06
N GLY A 441 -31.10 11.93 -0.71
CA GLY A 441 -31.18 11.44 -2.08
C GLY A 441 -31.74 10.02 -2.20
N MET A 442 -31.58 9.17 -1.18
CA MET A 442 -32.15 7.82 -1.15
C MET A 442 -33.62 7.75 -0.72
N GLY A 443 -34.15 8.81 -0.11
CA GLY A 443 -35.48 8.84 0.52
C GLY A 443 -36.58 9.47 -0.33
N GLY A 444 -36.30 9.81 -1.59
CA GLY A 444 -37.27 10.24 -2.60
C GLY A 444 -37.28 9.24 -3.73
#